data_AF-A0A381UL43-F1
#
_entry.id   AF-A0A381UL43-F1
#
_cell.length_a   1.000
_cell.length_b   1.000
_cell.length_c   1.000
_cell.angle_alpha   90.00
_cell.angle_beta   90.00
_cell.angle_gamma   90.00
#
_symmetry.space_group_name_H-M   'P 1'
#
loop_
_entity.id
_entity.type
_entity.pdbx_description
1 polymer ?
#
loop_
_entity_poly.entity_id
_entity_poly.type
_entity_poly.pdbx_seq_one_letter_code
_entity_poly.pdbx_strand_id
1 'polypeptide(L)'
;VQVMQPYARRGICQNVDFFSGAMYFLLDIPEDLFISIFAMGRIPGWTAQVVEQFDNNILLRPRLQYVGDLDREFIPISDRA
;
A
#
# COMPACT_ATOMS: atom_id res chain seq x y z
N VAL A 1 -8.10 22.54 -8.79
CA VAL A 1 -8.13 22.43 -7.31
C VAL A 1 -9.51 22.70 -6.69
N GLN A 2 -10.34 23.59 -7.26
CA GLN A 2 -11.72 23.85 -6.77
C GLN A 2 -12.61 22.60 -6.68
N VAL A 3 -12.43 21.63 -7.58
CA VAL A 3 -13.19 20.36 -7.59
C VAL A 3 -13.00 19.52 -6.32
N MET A 4 -11.89 19.69 -5.58
CA MET A 4 -11.64 18.93 -4.35
C MET A 4 -12.16 19.63 -3.08
N GLN A 5 -12.58 20.90 -3.18
CA GLN A 5 -13.09 21.67 -2.03
C GLN A 5 -14.18 20.95 -1.22
N PRO A 6 -15.17 20.25 -1.83
CA PRO A 6 -16.19 19.53 -1.07
C PRO A 6 -15.65 18.41 -0.18
N TYR A 7 -14.46 17.86 -0.49
CA TYR A 7 -13.85 16.75 0.22
C TYR A 7 -12.89 17.20 1.34
N ALA A 8 -12.46 18.46 1.33
CA ALA A 8 -11.58 19.02 2.36
C ALA A 8 -12.19 18.91 3.78
N ARG A 9 -13.52 19.05 3.90
CA ARG A 9 -14.25 18.84 5.17
C ARG A 9 -14.10 17.42 5.75
N ARG A 10 -13.72 16.45 4.92
CA ARG A 10 -13.45 15.06 5.31
C ARG A 10 -11.95 14.79 5.54
N GLY A 11 -11.10 15.83 5.48
CA GLY A 11 -9.65 15.69 5.57
C GLY A 11 -8.98 15.15 4.30
N ILE A 12 -9.70 15.13 3.17
CA ILE A 12 -9.16 14.63 1.90
C ILE A 12 -8.56 15.79 1.12
N CYS A 13 -7.24 15.74 0.93
CA CYS A 13 -6.46 16.67 0.13
C CYS A 13 -5.80 15.94 -1.04
N GLN A 14 -5.34 16.68 -2.05
CA GLN A 14 -4.51 16.12 -3.12
C GLN A 14 -3.18 15.64 -2.53
N ASN A 15 -2.80 14.42 -2.85
CA ASN A 15 -1.48 13.88 -2.54
C ASN A 15 -0.50 14.14 -3.70
N VAL A 16 0.72 13.63 -3.56
CA VAL A 16 1.76 13.75 -4.61
C VAL A 16 1.32 13.11 -5.93
N ASP A 17 0.60 11.99 -5.88
CA ASP A 17 0.18 11.21 -7.06
C ASP A 17 -0.79 11.99 -7.95
N PHE A 18 -1.62 12.85 -7.35
CA PHE A 18 -2.56 13.70 -8.09
C PHE A 18 -1.84 14.64 -9.07
N PHE A 19 -0.71 15.22 -8.64
CA PHE A 19 0.05 16.15 -9.48
C PHE A 19 1.10 15.45 -10.33
N SER A 20 1.75 14.40 -9.82
CA SER A 20 2.76 13.66 -10.59
C SER A 20 2.15 12.97 -11.81
N GLY A 21 0.95 12.37 -11.69
CA GLY A 21 0.25 11.77 -12.83
C GLY A 21 -0.09 12.80 -13.92
N ALA A 22 -0.58 13.98 -13.53
CA ALA A 22 -0.83 15.07 -14.45
C ALA A 22 0.47 15.55 -15.14
N MET A 23 1.56 15.66 -14.39
CA MET A 23 2.86 16.05 -14.94
C MET A 23 3.40 15.02 -15.93
N TYR A 24 3.34 13.73 -15.62
CA TYR A 24 3.81 12.68 -16.53
C TYR A 24 3.00 12.62 -17.82
N PHE A 25 1.68 12.80 -17.73
CA PHE A 25 0.80 12.92 -18.89
C PHE A 25 1.18 14.11 -19.77
N LEU A 26 1.41 15.29 -19.16
CA LEU A 26 1.83 16.49 -19.88
C LEU A 26 3.24 16.39 -20.49
N LEU A 27 4.04 15.41 -20.06
CA LEU A 27 5.38 15.11 -20.59
C LEU A 27 5.36 14.01 -21.64
N ASP A 28 4.18 13.57 -22.11
CA ASP A 28 4.00 12.47 -23.07
C ASP A 28 4.67 11.16 -22.63
N ILE A 29 4.77 10.93 -21.31
CA ILE A 29 5.25 9.68 -20.75
C ILE A 29 4.12 8.64 -20.86
N PRO A 30 4.39 7.42 -21.37
CA PRO A 30 3.40 6.34 -21.36
C PRO A 30 2.89 6.05 -19.94
N GLU A 31 1.56 5.93 -19.78
CA GLU A 31 0.91 5.72 -18.47
C GLU A 31 1.45 4.49 -17.73
N ASP A 32 1.79 3.43 -18.47
CA ASP A 32 2.40 2.19 -17.95
C ASP A 32 3.73 2.42 -17.22
N LEU A 33 4.39 3.58 -17.43
CA LEU A 33 5.66 3.92 -16.81
C LEU A 33 5.54 4.78 -15.54
N PHE A 34 4.35 5.26 -15.17
CA PHE A 34 4.20 6.18 -14.03
C PHE A 34 4.66 5.54 -12.72
N ILE A 35 4.27 4.29 -12.49
CA ILE A 35 4.65 3.52 -11.29
C ILE A 35 6.15 3.20 -11.31
N SER A 36 6.72 2.92 -12.48
CA SER A 36 8.15 2.65 -12.63
C SER A 36 9.00 3.87 -12.25
N ILE A 37 8.59 5.08 -12.65
CA ILE A 37 9.26 6.32 -12.26
C ILE A 37 9.18 6.55 -10.74
N PHE A 38 8.02 6.30 -10.14
CA PHE A 38 7.87 6.34 -8.69
C PHE A 38 8.85 5.37 -8.00
N ALA A 39 8.91 4.11 -8.46
CA ALA A 39 9.81 3.11 -7.90
C ALA A 39 11.29 3.57 -8.01
N MET A 40 11.71 4.07 -9.17
CA MET A 40 13.07 4.61 -9.35
C MET A 40 13.40 5.72 -8.35
N GLY A 41 12.47 6.66 -8.13
CA GLY A 41 12.65 7.72 -7.13
C GLY A 41 12.65 7.22 -5.70
N ARG A 42 11.96 6.11 -5.39
CA ARG A 42 11.85 5.57 -4.02
C ARG A 42 12.96 4.62 -3.62
N ILE A 43 13.63 3.96 -4.57
CA ILE A 43 14.73 3.00 -4.31
C ILE A 43 15.75 3.52 -3.28
N PRO A 44 16.31 4.74 -3.38
CA PRO A 44 17.29 5.21 -2.40
C PRO A 44 16.76 5.24 -0.96
N GLY A 45 15.49 5.65 -0.78
CA GLY A 45 14.86 5.68 0.53
C GLY A 45 14.52 4.29 1.06
N TRP A 46 14.10 3.35 0.19
CA TRP A 46 13.91 1.96 0.59
C TRP A 46 15.22 1.32 1.03
N THR A 47 16.30 1.54 0.28
CA THR A 47 17.63 1.04 0.64
C THR A 47 18.09 1.61 1.98
N ALA A 48 17.91 2.92 2.21
CA ALA A 48 18.25 3.54 3.50
C ALA A 48 17.48 2.91 4.68
N GLN A 49 16.18 2.72 4.54
CA GLN A 49 15.34 2.08 5.57
C GLN A 49 15.75 0.63 5.83
N VAL A 50 16.13 -0.11 4.79
CA VAL A 50 16.63 -1.48 4.91
C VAL A 50 17.96 -1.52 5.67
N VAL A 51 18.89 -0.62 5.35
CA VAL A 51 20.17 -0.52 6.06
C VAL A 51 19.96 -0.16 7.53
N GLU A 52 19.10 0.83 7.82
CA GLU A 52 18.75 1.22 9.20
C GLU A 52 18.15 0.04 10.00
N GLN A 53 17.28 -0.75 9.37
CA GLN A 53 16.75 -1.96 9.98
C GLN A 53 17.83 -3.02 10.22
N PHE A 54 18.84 -3.16 9.34
CA PHE A 54 19.93 -4.12 9.56
C PHE A 54 20.83 -3.71 10.73
N ASP A 55 21.05 -2.41 10.96
CA ASP A 55 21.88 -1.90 12.06
C ASP A 55 21.25 -2.17 13.44
N ASN A 56 19.91 -2.18 13.54
CA ASN A 56 19.19 -2.50 14.77
C ASN A 56 18.02 -3.47 14.51
N ASN A 57 18.37 -4.70 14.11
CA ASN A 57 17.41 -5.63 13.54
C ASN A 57 16.47 -6.28 14.57
N ILE A 58 15.27 -5.72 14.70
CA ILE A 58 14.16 -6.30 15.45
C ILE A 58 13.17 -6.95 14.47
N LEU A 59 12.86 -8.23 14.70
CA LEU A 59 11.89 -8.97 13.87
C LEU A 59 10.51 -8.31 13.90
N LEU A 60 10.02 -7.88 12.73
CA LEU A 60 8.64 -7.44 12.54
C LEU A 60 7.71 -8.67 12.56
N ARG A 61 7.03 -8.90 13.69
CA ARG A 61 6.10 -10.03 13.88
C ARG A 61 4.70 -9.57 14.31
N PRO A 62 3.89 -9.03 13.38
CA PRO A 62 2.50 -8.69 13.69
C PRO A 62 1.69 -9.95 14.05
N ARG A 63 0.73 -9.79 14.97
CA ARG A 63 -0.24 -10.84 15.33
C ARG A 63 -1.60 -10.48 14.77
N LEU A 64 -2.40 -11.50 14.49
CA LEU A 64 -3.78 -11.35 14.08
C LEU A 64 -4.71 -11.73 15.22
N GLN A 65 -5.91 -11.14 15.22
CA GLN A 65 -7.02 -11.56 16.07
C GLN A 65 -7.83 -12.61 15.33
N TYR A 66 -7.95 -13.80 15.90
CA TYR A 66 -8.85 -14.83 15.37
C TYR A 66 -10.29 -14.52 15.77
N VAL A 67 -11.19 -14.52 14.79
CA VAL A 67 -12.64 -14.23 14.97
C VAL A 67 -13.54 -15.35 14.43
N GLY A 68 -12.95 -16.50 14.07
CA GLY A 68 -13.70 -17.69 13.67
C GLY A 68 -14.13 -18.53 14.87
N ASP A 69 -14.93 -19.56 14.61
CA ASP A 69 -15.24 -20.55 15.63
C ASP A 69 -14.04 -21.45 15.88
N LEU A 70 -13.68 -21.60 17.15
CA LEU A 70 -12.67 -22.55 17.59
C LEU A 70 -13.25 -23.96 17.69
N ASP A 71 -12.37 -24.96 17.69
CA ASP A 71 -12.70 -26.34 18.03
C ASP A 71 -13.84 -26.96 17.21
N ARG A 72 -13.94 -26.59 15.92
CA ARG A 72 -14.88 -27.22 15.01
C ARG A 72 -14.60 -28.72 14.93
N GLU A 73 -15.61 -29.51 15.22
CA GLU A 73 -15.54 -30.95 15.10
C GLU A 73 -15.36 -31.35 13.63
N PHE A 74 -14.42 -32.27 13.38
CA PHE A 74 -14.18 -32.78 12.04
C PHE A 74 -15.32 -33.72 11.63
N ILE A 75 -15.99 -33.40 10.52
CA ILE A 75 -17.02 -34.27 9.93
C ILE A 75 -16.38 -35.09 8.79
N PRO A 76 -16.39 -36.44 8.86
CA PRO A 76 -15.95 -37.30 7.76
C PRO A 76 -16.67 -36.97 6.46
N ILE A 77 -16.00 -37.16 5.32
CA ILE A 77 -16.55 -36.74 4.02
C ILE A 77 -17.90 -37.40 3.67
N SER A 78 -18.12 -38.64 4.11
CA SER A 78 -19.38 -39.37 3.93
C SER A 78 -20.55 -38.75 4.68
N ASP A 79 -20.26 -37.96 5.73
CA ASP A 79 -21.24 -37.47 6.70
C ASP A 79 -21.47 -35.96 6.55
N ARG A 80 -20.87 -35.34 5.53
CA ARG A 80 -21.11 -33.94 5.15
C ARG A 80 -22.37 -33.85 4.30
N ALA A 81 -23.20 -32.84 4.55
CA ALA A 81 -24.40 -32.54 3.76
C ALA A 81 -24.07 -32.02 2.36
#